data_AF-A0A9D8PQ60-F1
#
_entry.id   AF-A0A9D8PQ60-F1
#
_cell.length_a   1.000
_cell.length_b   1.000
_cell.length_c   1.000
_cell.angle_alpha   90.00
_cell.angle_beta   90.00
_cell.angle_gamma   90.00
#
_symmetry.space_group_name_H-M   'P 1'
#
loop_
_entity.id
_entity.type
_entity.pdbx_description
1 polymer ?
#
loop_
_entity_poly.entity_id
_entity_poly.type
_entity_poly.pdbx_seq_one_letter_code
_entity_poly.pdbx_strand_id
1 'polypeptide(L)'
;MTNTKEENLKQRIIDEMSVDYADSLERNFDLAKQFIRITSTGKVDLAFKEKIAGREQILLYLIGKIYAKKADFTDTEMVENEELMSELGIGRGSLLPWIKFLRDEGKIKTMKKGQKALHSIPMQLVEKTLKEIEKKIKEKT
;
A
#
# COMPACT_ATOMS: atom_id res chain seq x y z
N MET A 1 33.49 -29.23 -8.05
CA MET A 1 32.35 -29.99 -7.50
C MET A 1 31.90 -29.31 -6.21
N THR A 2 31.13 -28.24 -6.33
CA THR A 2 30.63 -27.43 -5.21
C THR A 2 29.38 -26.75 -5.72
N ASN A 3 28.19 -27.30 -5.44
CA ASN A 3 26.96 -26.48 -5.49
C ASN A 3 25.73 -27.09 -4.82
N THR A 4 25.77 -28.34 -4.37
CA THR A 4 24.56 -29.02 -3.82
C THR A 4 24.11 -28.46 -2.47
N LYS A 5 25.03 -27.90 -1.66
CA LYS A 5 24.69 -27.28 -0.36
C LYS A 5 24.10 -25.87 -0.50
N GLU A 6 24.61 -25.07 -1.44
CA GLU A 6 24.08 -23.71 -1.69
C GLU A 6 22.70 -23.77 -2.35
N GLU A 7 22.49 -24.68 -3.30
CA GLU A 7 21.16 -24.91 -3.89
C GLU A 7 20.14 -25.38 -2.85
N ASN A 8 20.57 -26.25 -1.92
CA ASN A 8 19.69 -26.73 -0.84
C ASN A 8 19.33 -25.61 0.16
N LEU A 9 20.30 -24.78 0.56
CA LEU A 9 20.02 -23.63 1.43
C LEU A 9 19.11 -22.61 0.75
N LYS A 10 19.36 -22.31 -0.54
CA LYS A 10 18.52 -21.40 -1.33
C LYS A 10 17.08 -21.89 -1.39
N GLN A 11 16.87 -23.18 -1.67
CA GLN A 11 15.54 -23.78 -1.72
C GLN A 11 14.86 -23.76 -0.35
N ARG A 12 15.57 -24.09 0.73
CA ARG A 12 15.02 -24.01 2.09
C ARG A 12 14.66 -22.60 2.52
N ILE A 13 15.46 -21.59 2.16
CA ILE A 13 15.09 -20.19 2.40
C ILE A 13 13.82 -19.83 1.62
N ILE A 14 13.69 -20.31 0.38
CA ILE A 14 12.49 -20.09 -0.42
C ILE A 14 11.27 -20.73 0.25
N ASP A 15 11.36 -21.99 0.66
CA ASP A 15 10.21 -22.77 1.13
C ASP A 15 9.83 -22.48 2.59
N GLU A 16 10.82 -22.23 3.46
CA GLU A 16 10.61 -22.10 4.91
C GLU A 16 10.61 -20.63 5.37
N MET A 17 11.27 -19.72 4.64
CA MET A 17 11.50 -18.34 5.09
C MET A 17 10.93 -17.27 4.14
N SER A 18 10.39 -17.65 2.98
CA SER A 18 9.70 -16.68 2.11
C SER A 18 8.33 -16.37 2.68
N VAL A 19 8.06 -15.08 2.85
CA VAL A 19 6.71 -14.60 3.10
C VAL A 19 6.00 -14.54 1.76
N ASP A 20 5.02 -15.43 1.54
CA ASP A 20 4.11 -15.24 0.42
C ASP A 20 3.25 -14.00 0.70
N TYR A 21 3.54 -12.95 -0.05
CA TYR A 21 2.81 -11.70 0.04
C TYR A 21 1.38 -11.82 -0.52
N ALA A 22 1.08 -12.85 -1.34
CA ALA A 22 -0.28 -13.18 -1.73
C ALA A 22 -1.10 -13.57 -0.49
N ASP A 23 -0.56 -14.44 0.37
CA ASP A 23 -1.22 -14.81 1.63
C ASP A 23 -1.44 -13.60 2.54
N SER A 24 -0.52 -12.62 2.51
CA SER A 24 -0.67 -11.39 3.29
C SER A 24 -1.87 -10.55 2.84
N LEU A 25 -2.06 -10.40 1.53
CA LEU A 25 -3.23 -9.70 0.98
C LEU A 25 -4.51 -10.47 1.23
N GLU A 26 -4.50 -11.79 1.04
CA GLU A 26 -5.66 -12.64 1.28
C GLU A 26 -6.11 -12.58 2.75
N ARG A 27 -5.19 -12.75 3.71
CA ARG A 27 -5.48 -12.64 5.15
C ARG A 27 -6.08 -11.29 5.55
N ASN A 28 -5.74 -10.22 4.83
CA ASN A 28 -6.20 -8.87 5.13
C ASN A 28 -7.38 -8.43 4.25
N PHE A 29 -7.87 -9.29 3.35
CA PHE A 29 -8.90 -8.93 2.38
C PHE A 29 -10.18 -8.44 3.05
N ASP A 30 -10.65 -9.17 4.07
CA ASP A 30 -11.89 -8.84 4.80
C ASP A 30 -11.81 -7.52 5.56
N LEU A 31 -10.61 -7.12 5.99
CA LEU A 31 -10.40 -5.83 6.64
C LEU A 31 -10.25 -4.72 5.59
N ALA A 32 -9.45 -4.95 4.55
CA ALA A 32 -9.25 -4.00 3.47
C ALA A 32 -10.56 -3.63 2.76
N LYS A 33 -11.43 -4.62 2.49
CA LYS A 33 -12.74 -4.40 1.87
C LYS A 33 -13.71 -3.59 2.74
N GLN A 34 -13.39 -3.25 3.99
CA GLN A 34 -14.22 -2.31 4.75
C GLN A 34 -13.91 -0.86 4.38
N PHE A 35 -12.69 -0.59 3.90
CA PHE A 35 -12.18 0.76 3.65
C PHE A 35 -11.97 1.07 2.17
N ILE A 36 -11.76 0.05 1.34
CA ILE A 36 -11.26 0.20 -0.03
C ILE A 36 -12.28 -0.38 -1.01
N ARG A 37 -12.62 0.39 -2.04
CA ARG A 37 -13.34 -0.06 -3.25
C ARG A 37 -12.42 0.15 -4.44
N ILE A 38 -12.44 -0.77 -5.39
CA ILE A 38 -11.59 -0.70 -6.58
C ILE A 38 -12.49 -0.78 -7.80
N THR A 39 -12.34 0.19 -8.70
CA THR A 39 -13.06 0.21 -9.99
C THR A 39 -12.39 -0.72 -10.99
N SER A 40 -13.11 -1.09 -12.06
CA SER A 40 -12.57 -1.88 -13.16
C SER A 40 -11.40 -1.20 -13.91
N THR A 41 -11.22 0.11 -13.75
CA THR A 41 -10.10 0.87 -14.31
C THR A 41 -8.91 0.99 -13.34
N GLY A 42 -8.94 0.28 -12.21
CA GLY A 42 -7.86 0.30 -11.22
C GLY A 42 -7.80 1.55 -10.35
N LYS A 43 -8.83 2.41 -10.38
CA LYS A 43 -8.98 3.52 -9.44
C LYS A 43 -9.45 3.01 -8.09
N VAL A 44 -8.94 3.62 -7.03
CA VAL A 44 -9.26 3.28 -5.64
C VAL A 44 -10.15 4.34 -5.03
N ASP A 45 -11.31 3.92 -4.55
CA ASP A 45 -12.23 4.74 -3.77
C ASP A 45 -12.18 4.34 -2.28
N LEU A 46 -12.26 5.35 -1.40
CA LEU A 46 -12.08 5.18 0.04
C LEU A 46 -13.40 5.33 0.78
N ALA A 47 -13.87 4.25 1.39
CA ALA A 47 -14.98 4.30 2.32
C ALA A 47 -14.57 5.11 3.56
N PHE A 48 -15.50 5.92 4.07
CA PHE A 48 -15.30 6.79 5.24
C PHE A 48 -14.18 7.82 5.10
N LYS A 49 -13.88 8.28 3.88
CA LYS A 49 -12.86 9.33 3.60
C LYS A 49 -12.95 10.52 4.56
N GLU A 50 -14.16 10.94 4.92
CA GLU A 50 -14.41 12.08 5.83
C GLU A 50 -14.05 11.81 7.31
N LYS A 51 -13.98 10.54 7.73
CA LYS A 51 -13.69 10.15 9.12
C LYS A 51 -12.19 9.98 9.41
N ILE A 52 -11.37 9.92 8.36
CA ILE A 52 -9.93 9.65 8.43
C ILE A 52 -9.11 10.85 7.96
N ALA A 53 -7.95 11.06 8.59
CA ALA A 53 -7.08 12.17 8.21
C ALA A 53 -6.35 11.89 6.89
N GLY A 54 -5.87 12.95 6.23
CA GLY A 54 -5.32 12.86 4.88
C GLY A 54 -4.11 11.93 4.74
N ARG A 55 -3.32 11.74 5.81
CA ARG A 55 -2.22 10.78 5.84
C ARG A 55 -2.72 9.34 5.77
N GLU A 56 -3.78 9.03 6.52
CA GLU A 56 -4.46 7.73 6.49
C GLU A 56 -5.14 7.48 5.14
N GLN A 57 -5.72 8.51 4.51
CA GLN A 57 -6.27 8.41 3.15
C GLN A 57 -5.19 8.01 2.14
N ILE A 58 -4.02 8.65 2.18
CA ILE A 58 -2.88 8.28 1.33
C ILE A 58 -2.50 6.81 1.55
N LEU A 59 -2.36 6.39 2.81
CA LEU A 59 -1.97 5.01 3.12
C LEU A 59 -2.99 3.98 2.59
N LEU A 60 -4.30 4.22 2.80
CA LEU A 60 -5.33 3.33 2.27
C LEU A 60 -5.35 3.31 0.74
N TYR A 61 -5.14 4.46 0.10
CA TYR A 61 -5.06 4.53 -1.36
C TYR A 61 -3.92 3.67 -1.89
N LEU A 62 -2.72 3.78 -1.30
CA LEU A 62 -1.56 2.98 -1.66
C LEU A 62 -1.80 1.47 -1.42
N ILE A 63 -2.47 1.10 -0.32
CA ILE A 63 -2.88 -0.29 -0.08
C ILE A 63 -3.85 -0.75 -1.18
N GLY A 64 -4.85 0.06 -1.54
CA GLY A 64 -5.80 -0.28 -2.59
C GLY A 64 -5.14 -0.49 -3.95
N LYS A 65 -4.07 0.25 -4.27
CA LYS A 65 -3.31 0.08 -5.50
C LYS A 65 -2.53 -1.23 -5.57
N ILE A 66 -2.11 -1.77 -4.42
CA ILE A 66 -1.55 -3.13 -4.36
C ILE A 66 -2.61 -4.16 -4.74
N TYR A 67 -3.81 -4.06 -4.17
CA TYR A 67 -4.93 -4.95 -4.52
C TYR A 67 -5.36 -4.78 -5.98
N ALA A 68 -5.39 -3.54 -6.50
CA ALA A 68 -5.74 -3.26 -7.89
C ALA A 68 -4.76 -3.92 -8.86
N LYS A 69 -3.46 -3.86 -8.57
CA LYS A 69 -2.44 -4.57 -9.34
C LYS A 69 -2.60 -6.08 -9.22
N LYS A 70 -2.83 -6.60 -8.02
CA LYS A 70 -3.01 -8.05 -7.79
C LYS A 70 -4.24 -8.62 -8.53
N ALA A 71 -5.25 -7.80 -8.76
CA ALA A 71 -6.45 -8.12 -9.52
C ALA A 71 -6.35 -7.77 -11.02
N ASP A 72 -5.15 -7.43 -11.51
CA ASP A 72 -4.88 -7.07 -12.91
C ASP A 72 -5.70 -5.89 -13.44
N PHE A 73 -6.17 -4.98 -12.56
CA PHE A 73 -6.84 -3.75 -12.96
C PHE A 73 -5.86 -2.61 -13.29
N THR A 74 -4.58 -2.76 -12.94
CA THR A 74 -3.52 -1.81 -13.25
C THR A 74 -2.17 -2.51 -13.29
N ASP A 75 -1.27 -2.05 -14.15
CA ASP A 75 0.06 -2.64 -14.30
C ASP A 75 0.98 -2.33 -13.10
N THR A 76 0.64 -1.34 -12.28
CA THR A 76 1.47 -0.91 -11.16
C THR A 76 0.68 -0.47 -9.92
N GLU A 77 1.23 -0.84 -8.78
CA GLU A 77 0.84 -0.41 -7.44
C GLU A 77 1.43 0.95 -7.06
N MET A 78 2.36 1.47 -7.88
CA MET A 78 3.03 2.75 -7.61
C MET A 78 2.17 3.91 -8.07
N VAL A 79 2.15 4.97 -7.27
CA VAL A 79 1.24 6.11 -7.44
C VAL A 79 2.03 7.41 -7.54
N GLU A 80 1.68 8.26 -8.50
CA GLU A 80 2.25 9.60 -8.67
C GLU A 80 1.57 10.62 -7.74
N ASN A 81 2.23 11.75 -7.48
CA ASN A 81 1.63 12.84 -6.70
C ASN A 81 0.35 13.36 -7.37
N GLU A 82 0.33 13.45 -8.69
CA GLU A 82 -0.80 13.91 -9.50
C GLU A 82 -2.03 13.01 -9.29
N GLU A 83 -1.84 11.69 -9.26
CA GLU A 83 -2.92 10.74 -8.98
C GLU A 83 -3.43 10.90 -7.53
N LEU A 84 -2.54 11.02 -6.54
CA LEU A 84 -2.95 11.26 -5.15
C LEU A 84 -3.72 12.58 -4.99
N MET A 85 -3.28 13.66 -5.65
CA MET A 85 -3.99 14.94 -5.61
C MET A 85 -5.38 14.83 -6.24
N SER A 86 -5.47 14.21 -7.42
CA SER A 86 -6.72 14.07 -8.18
C SER A 86 -7.72 13.18 -7.45
N GLU A 87 -7.33 11.96 -7.10
CA GLU A 87 -8.25 10.94 -6.58
C GLU A 87 -8.60 11.18 -5.10
N LEU A 88 -7.66 11.73 -4.32
CA LEU A 88 -7.94 12.08 -2.92
C LEU A 88 -8.45 13.52 -2.74
N GLY A 89 -8.41 14.37 -3.76
CA GLY A 89 -8.79 15.78 -3.64
C GLY A 89 -7.87 16.55 -2.67
N ILE A 90 -6.61 16.13 -2.54
CA ILE A 90 -5.64 16.74 -1.64
C ILE A 90 -4.86 17.80 -2.40
N GLY A 91 -4.84 19.04 -1.88
CA GLY A 91 -4.02 20.11 -2.46
C GLY A 91 -2.53 19.85 -2.30
N ARG A 92 -1.72 20.29 -3.28
CA ARG A 92 -0.25 20.12 -3.30
C ARG A 92 0.44 20.56 -2.01
N GLY A 93 -0.02 21.68 -1.43
CA GLY A 93 0.52 22.24 -0.19
C GLY A 93 0.36 21.32 1.03
N SER A 94 -0.65 20.46 1.03
CA SER A 94 -0.87 19.45 2.08
C SER A 94 -0.24 18.11 1.71
N LEU A 95 -0.34 17.69 0.45
CA LEU A 95 0.16 16.39 0.00
C LEU A 95 1.67 16.25 0.23
N LEU A 96 2.48 17.23 -0.20
CA LEU A 96 3.94 17.09 -0.17
C LEU A 96 4.49 16.97 1.26
N PRO A 97 4.06 17.78 2.25
CA PRO A 97 4.44 17.56 3.65
C PRO A 97 4.00 16.19 4.19
N TRP A 98 2.80 15.71 3.84
CA TRP A 98 2.32 14.40 4.29
C TRP A 98 3.11 13.24 3.69
N ILE A 99 3.43 13.30 2.40
CA ILE A 99 4.29 12.30 1.74
C ILE A 99 5.69 12.30 2.35
N LYS A 100 6.26 13.49 2.62
CA LYS A 100 7.54 13.60 3.33
C LYS A 100 7.44 12.93 4.70
N PHE A 101 6.45 13.30 5.50
CA PHE A 101 6.23 12.71 6.83
C PHE A 101 6.12 11.19 6.78
N LEU A 102 5.25 10.65 5.90
CA LEU A 102 5.05 9.21 5.77
C LEU A 102 6.32 8.47 5.33
N ARG A 103 7.15 9.10 4.48
CA ARG A 103 8.43 8.52 4.05
C ARG A 103 9.46 8.55 5.18
N ASP A 104 9.56 9.68 5.88
CA ASP A 104 10.52 9.88 6.97
C ASP A 104 10.20 8.91 8.15
N GLU A 105 8.92 8.59 8.38
CA GLU A 105 8.44 7.57 9.32
C GLU A 105 8.55 6.11 8.79
N GLY A 106 9.08 5.91 7.58
CA GLY A 106 9.22 4.59 6.97
C GLY A 106 7.88 3.92 6.59
N LYS A 107 6.77 4.65 6.59
CA LYS A 107 5.43 4.14 6.25
C LYS A 107 5.23 3.95 4.75
N ILE A 108 5.96 4.68 3.91
CA ILE A 108 5.92 4.55 2.45
C ILE A 108 7.33 4.52 1.85
N LYS A 109 7.47 3.93 0.67
CA LYS A 109 8.65 4.05 -0.19
C LYS A 109 8.37 5.05 -1.30
N THR A 110 9.42 5.76 -1.72
CA THR A 110 9.35 6.66 -2.87
C THR A 110 10.49 6.34 -3.82
N MET A 111 10.17 6.15 -5.09
CA MET A 111 11.13 5.97 -6.18
C MET A 111 11.05 7.16 -7.13
N LYS A 112 12.19 7.66 -7.62
CA LYS A 112 12.21 8.65 -8.70
C LYS A 112 12.21 7.93 -10.05
N LYS A 113 11.29 8.30 -10.93
CA LYS A 113 11.24 7.86 -12.33
C LYS A 113 11.27 9.10 -13.23
N GLY A 114 12.45 9.46 -13.71
CA GLY A 114 12.67 10.75 -14.38
C GLY A 114 12.38 11.92 -13.43
N GLN A 115 11.50 12.83 -13.85
CA GLN A 115 11.06 13.97 -13.04
C GLN A 115 9.95 13.62 -12.04
N LYS A 116 9.39 12.41 -12.11
CA LYS A 116 8.24 12.01 -11.30
C LYS A 116 8.66 11.25 -10.04
N ALA A 117 7.89 11.45 -8.98
CA ALA A 117 7.99 10.67 -7.75
C ALA A 117 6.85 9.64 -7.71
N LEU A 118 7.21 8.39 -7.50
CA LEU A 118 6.30 7.25 -7.41
C LEU A 118 6.31 6.71 -5.99
N HIS A 119 5.11 6.52 -5.42
CA HIS A 119 4.91 6.17 -4.03
C HIS A 119 4.25 4.79 -3.90
N SER A 120 4.68 4.01 -2.91
CA SER A 120 4.05 2.73 -2.56
C SER A 120 4.17 2.45 -1.07
N ILE A 121 3.28 1.61 -0.54
CA ILE A 121 3.40 1.12 0.84
C ILE A 121 4.18 -0.22 0.85
N PRO A 122 5.16 -0.41 1.75
CA PRO A 122 5.79 -1.72 1.94
C PRO A 122 4.76 -2.77 2.33
N MET A 123 4.79 -3.94 1.69
CA MET A 123 3.80 -4.99 1.93
C MET A 123 3.73 -5.43 3.40
N GLN A 124 4.87 -5.47 4.10
CA GLN A 124 4.90 -5.82 5.53
C GLN A 124 4.18 -4.83 6.45
N LEU A 125 3.81 -3.63 5.96
CA LEU A 125 3.08 -2.62 6.73
C LEU A 125 1.58 -2.61 6.48
N VAL A 126 1.08 -3.37 5.50
CA VAL A 126 -0.35 -3.36 5.10
C VAL A 126 -1.25 -3.73 6.28
N GLU A 127 -1.01 -4.90 6.90
CA GLU A 127 -1.82 -5.38 8.02
C GLU A 127 -1.84 -4.40 9.20
N LYS A 128 -0.64 -3.97 9.63
CA LYS A 128 -0.49 -3.04 10.75
C LYS A 128 -1.24 -1.73 10.48
N THR A 129 -1.13 -1.23 9.25
CA THR A 129 -1.75 0.04 8.84
C THR A 129 -3.27 -0.08 8.80
N LEU A 130 -3.82 -1.17 8.25
CA LEU A 130 -5.27 -1.41 8.24
C LEU A 130 -5.83 -1.49 9.66
N LYS A 131 -5.17 -2.22 10.57
CA LYS A 131 -5.57 -2.32 11.98
C LYS A 131 -5.49 -0.98 12.72
N GLU A 132 -4.43 -0.21 12.51
CA GLU A 132 -4.29 1.14 13.09
C GLU A 132 -5.43 2.08 12.64
N ILE A 133 -5.84 1.99 11.37
CA ILE A 133 -6.92 2.82 10.83
C ILE A 133 -8.29 2.35 11.32
N GLU A 134 -8.54 1.04 11.34
CA GLU A 134 -9.78 0.47 11.89
C GLU A 134 -10.01 0.94 13.33
N LYS A 135 -8.97 0.85 14.18
CA LYS A 135 -9.02 1.31 15.56
C LYS A 135 -9.41 2.79 15.65
N LYS A 136 -8.77 3.65 14.86
CA LYS A 136 -9.07 5.10 14.83
C LYS A 136 -10.50 5.41 14.39
N ILE A 137 -11.07 4.63 13.47
CA ILE A 137 -12.45 4.84 13.01
C ILE A 137 -13.44 4.42 14.10
N LYS A 138 -13.18 3.29 14.78
CA LYS A 138 -14.01 2.81 15.90
C LYS A 138 -13.98 3.75 17.10
N GLU A 139 -12.84 4.38 17.39
CA GLU A 139 -12.72 5.37 18.49
C GLU A 139 -13.43 6.71 18.22
N LYS A 140 -13.74 7.01 16.95
CA LYS A 140 -14.43 8.24 16.52
C LYS A 140 -15.93 8.07 16.29
N THR A 141 -16.44 6.85 16.38
CA THR A 141 -17.85 6.50 16.18
C THR A 141 -18.50 6.28 17.53
#